data_AF-A0A914N9H8-F1
#
_entry.id   AF-A0A914N9H8-F1
#
_cell.length_a   1.000
_cell.length_b   1.000
_cell.length_c   1.000
_cell.angle_alpha   90.00
_cell.angle_beta   90.00
_cell.angle_gamma   90.00
#
_symmetry.space_group_name_H-M   'P 1'
#
loop_
_entity.id
_entity.type
_entity.pdbx_description
1 polymer ?
#
loop_
_entity_poly.entity_id
_entity_poly.type
_entity_poly.pdbx_seq_one_letter_code
_entity_poly.pdbx_strand_id
1 'polypeptide(L)'
;MDLKENSEAEFNAKLFCKNNEYILKKQQPFYICARLGKWNHWENIGIPFEFPSCSSTENVLQEIEGNLNFNGFCSNYNEYQDEITRSILNISKKLGGFCEKQNCDGQLFIRSACSFENEEKSVIWMEGNFNRKQKRLIKREENKKIIKIKFYLNLRNLKYSVGPIILNYLKSLFGNNFNEEQTRLSCSDNFPQLDIENKPNINISDPNSLPIIQCSTCAPGETWKDTEQKFSTITTKNFDFILNKNVSSGKCEKCPPNTFKTTEGIQNCIPCPDGRITGGVSGCIYLSDCFKNCSPGYIYSWENDKCIPCPRGQFMPYSGRLKCLACPIDSTTVGEGSINKEGCSIKCKDGEEMGQNEQCKPCMKGTFREGLM
;
A
#
# COMPACT_ATOMS: atom_id res chain seq x y z
N MET A 1 33.54 -30.01 -10.59
CA MET A 1 33.44 -31.37 -10.04
C MET A 1 33.80 -31.25 -8.57
N ASP A 2 32.76 -31.20 -7.74
CA ASP A 2 32.72 -31.64 -6.34
C ASP A 2 31.30 -31.33 -5.85
N LEU A 3 30.47 -32.36 -5.90
CA LEU A 3 29.08 -32.36 -5.48
C LEU A 3 29.06 -32.63 -3.98
N LYS A 4 28.70 -31.62 -3.18
CA LYS A 4 28.13 -31.87 -1.86
C LYS A 4 26.61 -31.90 -2.01
N GLU A 5 26.04 -33.05 -1.69
CA GLU A 5 24.62 -33.24 -1.45
C GLU A 5 24.17 -32.29 -0.34
N ASN A 6 23.45 -31.23 -0.72
CA ASN A 6 22.54 -30.53 0.19
C ASN A 6 21.13 -30.71 -0.37
N SER A 7 20.33 -31.41 0.41
CA SER A 7 18.88 -31.54 0.32
C SER A 7 18.20 -30.17 0.23
N GLU A 8 17.13 -30.11 -0.57
CA GLU A 8 16.24 -28.97 -0.82
C GLU A 8 16.84 -27.85 -1.70
N ALA A 9 16.51 -27.92 -3.00
CA ALA A 9 16.68 -26.79 -3.90
C ALA A 9 15.65 -25.70 -3.54
N GLU A 10 15.99 -24.78 -2.64
CA GLU A 10 15.26 -23.52 -2.49
C GLU A 10 15.44 -22.67 -3.76
N PHE A 11 14.45 -22.73 -4.66
CA PHE A 11 14.39 -21.81 -5.79
C PHE A 11 13.90 -20.43 -5.32
N ASN A 12 14.86 -19.55 -5.02
CA ASN A 12 14.58 -18.16 -4.66
C ASN A 12 14.48 -17.23 -5.90
N ALA A 13 13.31 -17.14 -6.54
CA ALA A 13 12.91 -16.11 -7.52
C ALA A 13 12.57 -14.72 -6.94
N LYS A 14 13.55 -13.83 -6.83
CA LYS A 14 13.31 -12.43 -6.40
C LYS A 14 12.54 -11.64 -7.46
N LEU A 15 11.48 -10.94 -7.05
CA LEU A 15 10.75 -9.98 -7.88
C LEU A 15 11.40 -8.60 -7.78
N PHE A 16 11.62 -7.98 -8.94
CA PHE A 16 12.10 -6.61 -9.05
C PHE A 16 11.08 -5.80 -9.86
N CYS A 17 10.65 -4.67 -9.33
CA CYS A 17 9.86 -3.71 -10.09
C CYS A 17 10.74 -2.88 -11.02
N LYS A 18 10.15 -2.27 -12.05
CA LYS A 18 10.89 -1.36 -12.94
C LYS A 18 11.26 -0.07 -12.18
N ASN A 19 12.14 0.74 -12.75
CA ASN A 19 12.57 1.99 -12.13
C ASN A 19 11.36 2.89 -11.81
N ASN A 20 11.25 3.35 -10.55
CA ASN A 20 10.15 4.15 -9.95
C ASN A 20 8.88 3.41 -9.54
N GLU A 21 8.90 2.08 -9.55
CA GLU A 21 7.83 1.25 -9.01
C GLU A 21 8.26 0.59 -7.69
N TYR A 22 7.31 0.35 -6.78
CA TYR A 22 7.57 -0.27 -5.48
C TYR A 22 6.60 -1.44 -5.20
N ILE A 23 7.04 -2.41 -4.40
CA ILE A 23 6.23 -3.54 -3.95
C ILE A 23 5.50 -3.16 -2.66
N LEU A 24 4.19 -2.96 -2.75
CA LEU A 24 3.35 -2.46 -1.64
C LEU A 24 3.15 -3.45 -0.47
N LYS A 25 3.66 -4.68 -0.54
CA LYS A 25 3.42 -5.72 0.47
C LYS A 25 4.72 -6.40 0.89
N LYS A 26 4.90 -6.53 2.21
CA LYS A 26 5.96 -7.32 2.84
C LYS A 26 6.05 -8.68 2.15
N GLN A 27 7.19 -8.96 1.52
CA GLN A 27 7.43 -10.16 0.75
C GLN A 27 7.20 -11.40 1.63
N GLN A 28 6.17 -12.19 1.33
CA GLN A 28 6.20 -13.60 1.71
C GLN A 28 7.08 -14.34 0.68
N PRO A 29 7.86 -15.35 1.10
CA PRO A 29 8.62 -16.17 0.16
C PRO A 29 7.68 -16.77 -0.89
N PHE A 30 8.07 -16.68 -2.16
CA PHE A 30 7.24 -17.06 -3.31
C PHE A 30 7.55 -18.50 -3.75
N TYR A 31 6.59 -19.14 -4.40
CA TYR A 31 6.79 -20.32 -5.26
C TYR A 31 6.10 -20.09 -6.61
N ILE A 32 6.66 -20.67 -7.68
CA ILE A 32 6.29 -20.42 -9.08
C ILE A 32 4.99 -21.14 -9.46
N CYS A 33 4.08 -20.46 -10.17
CA CYS A 33 2.98 -21.12 -10.88
C CYS A 33 3.39 -21.41 -12.33
N ALA A 34 3.83 -22.64 -12.60
CA ALA A 34 3.89 -23.20 -13.96
C ALA A 34 2.58 -23.92 -14.28
N ARG A 35 2.33 -24.16 -15.58
CA ARG A 35 1.10 -24.63 -16.28
C ARG A 35 0.37 -25.89 -15.75
N LEU A 36 0.75 -26.42 -14.58
CA LEU A 36 0.09 -27.52 -13.86
C LEU A 36 -0.43 -27.15 -12.46
N GLY A 37 -0.27 -25.91 -12.01
CA GLY A 37 -1.08 -25.34 -10.92
C GLY A 37 -1.07 -26.08 -9.57
N LYS A 38 0.01 -26.79 -9.20
CA LYS A 38 0.21 -27.30 -7.83
C LYS A 38 1.69 -27.43 -7.46
N TRP A 39 2.05 -26.81 -6.32
CA TRP A 39 3.19 -27.19 -5.47
C TRP A 39 2.83 -26.91 -4.00
N ASN A 40 2.03 -27.79 -3.39
CA ASN A 40 2.35 -28.41 -2.10
C ASN A 40 1.29 -29.44 -1.67
N HIS A 41 1.76 -30.61 -1.24
CA HIS A 41 1.02 -31.61 -0.50
C HIS A 41 1.01 -31.18 0.97
N TRP A 42 -0.16 -30.74 1.49
CA TRP A 42 -0.40 -30.40 2.91
C TRP A 42 0.21 -29.04 3.31
N GLU A 43 -0.49 -27.91 3.43
CA GLU A 43 -1.46 -27.59 4.50
C GLU A 43 -2.41 -26.40 4.15
N ASN A 44 -2.36 -25.81 2.94
CA ASN A 44 -3.23 -24.67 2.59
C ASN A 44 -4.01 -24.91 1.29
N ILE A 45 -5.04 -25.76 1.37
CA ILE A 45 -6.01 -25.93 0.29
C ILE A 45 -6.97 -24.73 0.32
N GLY A 46 -6.87 -23.83 -0.67
CA GLY A 46 -7.92 -22.85 -0.97
C GLY A 46 -7.56 -21.37 -0.83
N ILE A 47 -6.31 -21.00 -0.51
CA ILE A 47 -5.87 -19.60 -0.57
C ILE A 47 -5.22 -19.36 -1.93
N PRO A 48 -5.82 -18.56 -2.84
CA PRO A 48 -5.15 -18.15 -4.06
C PRO A 48 -3.91 -17.32 -3.71
N PHE A 49 -2.74 -17.79 -4.13
CA PHE A 49 -1.46 -17.09 -3.95
C PHE A 49 -1.39 -15.93 -4.94
N GLU A 50 -0.99 -14.74 -4.48
CA GLU A 50 -0.97 -13.53 -5.29
C GLU A 50 0.45 -12.98 -5.42
N PHE A 51 0.87 -12.72 -6.66
CA PHE A 51 2.11 -12.01 -6.91
C PHE A 51 1.95 -10.55 -6.46
N PRO A 52 2.90 -9.99 -5.69
CA PRO A 52 2.92 -8.57 -5.44
C PRO A 52 3.07 -7.85 -6.77
N SER A 53 2.10 -7.01 -7.08
CA SER A 53 2.14 -6.18 -8.27
C SER A 53 2.85 -4.87 -7.95
N CYS A 54 3.65 -4.42 -8.91
CA CYS A 54 4.39 -3.18 -8.82
C CYS A 54 3.42 -2.00 -8.98
N SER A 55 3.64 -0.94 -8.19
CA SER A 55 2.88 0.30 -8.29
C SER A 55 3.82 1.47 -8.45
N SER A 56 3.51 2.39 -9.35
CA SER A 56 4.20 3.66 -9.48
C SER A 56 4.15 4.44 -8.18
N THR A 57 5.28 5.07 -7.84
CA THR A 57 5.41 5.89 -6.63
C THR A 57 5.86 7.31 -6.91
N GLU A 58 5.50 8.21 -6.00
CA GLU A 58 6.07 9.55 -5.88
C GLU A 58 6.58 9.80 -4.46
N ASN A 59 7.47 10.78 -4.34
CA ASN A 59 7.93 11.23 -3.03
C ASN A 59 6.79 11.98 -2.32
N VAL A 60 6.65 11.71 -1.03
CA VAL A 60 5.69 12.38 -0.14
C VAL A 60 6.08 13.85 0.03
N LEU A 61 5.09 14.74 0.02
CA LEU A 61 5.29 16.11 0.46
C LEU A 61 5.33 16.14 1.99
N GLN A 62 6.48 16.55 2.53
CA GLN A 62 6.71 16.77 3.95
C GLN A 62 6.59 18.27 4.24
N GLU A 63 5.56 18.66 4.97
CA GLU A 63 5.36 20.02 5.46
C GLU A 63 5.78 20.07 6.93
N ILE A 64 6.90 20.71 7.22
CA ILE A 64 7.49 20.78 8.55
C ILE A 64 7.28 22.19 9.08
N GLU A 65 6.61 22.28 10.21
CA GLU A 65 6.28 23.53 10.88
C GLU A 65 6.90 23.56 12.27
N GLY A 66 7.47 24.70 12.64
CA GLY A 66 7.96 24.95 13.99
C GLY A 66 7.71 26.38 14.44
N ASN A 67 7.33 26.51 15.71
CA ASN A 67 7.03 27.78 16.37
C ASN A 67 8.07 28.05 17.46
N LEU A 68 8.78 29.17 17.35
CA LEU A 68 9.79 29.63 18.29
C LEU A 68 9.39 30.96 18.95
N ASN A 69 9.64 31.10 20.24
CA ASN A 69 9.50 32.36 20.97
C ASN A 69 10.86 32.76 21.56
N PHE A 70 11.31 33.97 21.21
CA PHE A 70 12.53 34.55 21.75
C PHE A 70 12.22 35.78 22.58
N ASN A 71 12.97 35.99 23.65
CA ASN A 71 12.90 37.21 24.45
C ASN A 71 13.98 38.17 23.98
N GLY A 72 13.58 39.31 23.40
CA GLY A 72 14.55 40.25 22.84
C GLY A 72 13.93 41.54 22.28
N PHE A 73 14.73 42.27 21.51
CA PHE A 73 14.29 43.48 20.81
C PHE A 73 13.77 43.13 19.42
N CYS A 74 12.62 43.70 19.02
CA CYS A 74 12.05 43.42 17.70
C CYS A 74 12.99 43.81 16.53
N SER A 75 14.03 44.61 16.76
CA SER A 75 15.06 44.95 15.78
C SER A 75 15.88 43.73 15.35
N ASN A 76 16.04 42.73 16.22
CA ASN A 76 16.95 41.59 16.01
C ASN A 76 16.27 40.41 15.31
N TYR A 77 15.02 40.57 14.85
CA TYR A 77 14.27 39.47 14.23
C TYR A 77 14.97 38.85 13.01
N ASN A 78 15.68 39.66 12.21
CA ASN A 78 16.46 39.19 11.06
C ASN A 78 17.58 38.24 11.49
N GLU A 79 18.24 38.50 12.61
CA GLU A 79 19.34 37.66 13.11
C GLU A 79 18.84 36.25 13.46
N TYR A 80 17.68 36.15 14.13
CA TYR A 80 17.05 34.87 14.43
C TYR A 80 16.56 34.15 13.17
N GLN A 81 16.02 34.87 12.17
CA GLN A 81 15.64 34.28 10.89
C GLN A 81 16.86 33.70 10.14
N ASP A 82 17.97 34.43 10.14
CA ASP A 82 19.22 33.99 9.52
C ASP A 82 19.82 32.78 10.25
N GLU A 83 19.73 32.73 11.59
CA GLU A 83 20.21 31.61 12.39
C GLU A 83 19.40 30.33 12.14
N ILE A 84 18.07 30.44 12.06
CA ILE A 84 17.18 29.31 11.70
C ILE A 84 17.51 28.84 10.29
N THR A 85 17.63 29.76 9.33
CA THR A 85 17.96 29.45 7.93
C THR A 85 19.31 28.73 7.83
N ARG A 86 20.35 29.24 8.52
CA ARG A 86 21.68 28.61 8.58
C ARG A 86 21.64 27.22 9.21
N SER A 87 20.87 27.05 10.28
CA SER A 87 20.67 25.76 10.95
C SER A 87 20.03 24.72 10.02
N ILE A 88 18.97 25.11 9.31
CA ILE A 88 18.29 24.23 8.32
C ILE A 88 19.23 23.88 7.16
N LEU A 89 19.98 24.85 6.63
CA LEU A 89 20.98 24.61 5.57
C LEU A 89 22.08 23.63 6.01
N ASN A 90 22.53 23.70 7.28
CA ASN A 90 23.53 22.79 7.81
C ASN A 90 23.01 21.34 7.87
N ILE A 91 21.80 21.15 8.41
CA ILE A 91 21.16 19.82 8.44
C ILE A 91 20.92 19.30 7.01
N SER A 92 20.49 20.18 6.11
CA SER A 92 20.29 19.86 4.70
C SER A 92 21.54 19.24 4.11
N LYS A 93 22.71 19.87 4.27
CA LYS A 93 24.00 19.31 3.81
C LYS A 93 24.31 17.96 4.44
N LYS A 94 24.02 17.75 5.72
CA LYS A 94 24.26 16.47 6.41
C LYS A 94 23.37 15.34 5.92
N LEU A 95 22.14 15.64 5.54
CA LEU A 95 21.14 14.65 5.10
C LEU A 95 21.10 14.47 3.57
N GLY A 96 22.19 14.81 2.86
CA GLY A 96 22.29 14.61 1.41
C GLY A 96 21.80 15.78 0.54
N GLY A 97 21.49 16.93 1.15
CA GLY A 97 21.22 18.19 0.44
C GLY A 97 19.78 18.35 -0.06
N PHE A 98 18.80 18.45 0.85
CA PHE A 98 17.38 18.59 0.47
C PHE A 98 16.98 20.00 0.01
N CYS A 99 17.82 21.01 0.26
CA CYS A 99 17.57 22.37 -0.24
C CYS A 99 18.14 22.52 -1.64
N GLU A 100 17.27 22.72 -2.62
CA GLU A 100 17.64 22.73 -4.05
C GLU A 100 18.23 24.08 -4.47
N LYS A 101 17.77 25.16 -3.85
CA LYS A 101 18.20 26.52 -4.12
C LYS A 101 18.95 27.13 -2.94
N GLN A 102 19.66 28.22 -3.21
CA GLN A 102 20.30 29.02 -2.17
C GLN A 102 19.27 29.44 -1.12
N ASN A 103 19.64 29.31 0.16
CA ASN A 103 18.77 29.59 1.31
C ASN A 103 17.42 28.82 1.31
N CYS A 104 17.36 27.68 0.60
CA CYS A 104 16.14 26.88 0.45
C CYS A 104 14.98 27.69 -0.15
N ASP A 105 15.28 28.61 -1.08
CA ASP A 105 14.27 29.46 -1.71
C ASP A 105 13.17 28.62 -2.40
N GLY A 106 11.92 28.99 -2.15
CA GLY A 106 10.73 28.23 -2.58
C GLY A 106 10.41 26.97 -1.73
N GLN A 107 11.28 26.57 -0.81
CA GLN A 107 11.05 25.45 0.12
C GLN A 107 10.87 25.91 1.57
N LEU A 108 11.62 26.93 2.02
CA LEU A 108 11.59 27.47 3.37
C LEU A 108 10.91 28.85 3.42
N PHE A 109 9.90 28.99 4.26
CA PHE A 109 9.20 30.23 4.52
C PHE A 109 9.26 30.55 6.01
N ILE A 110 9.71 31.76 6.38
CA ILE A 110 9.79 32.18 7.77
C ILE A 110 8.99 33.46 7.97
N ARG A 111 8.06 33.45 8.93
CA ARG A 111 7.31 34.61 9.38
C ARG A 111 7.71 34.97 10.80
N SER A 112 7.87 36.26 11.06
CA SER A 112 8.14 36.79 12.39
C SER A 112 7.03 37.73 12.84
N ALA A 113 6.76 37.73 14.13
CA ALA A 113 5.85 38.66 14.77
C ALA A 113 6.44 39.10 16.10
N CYS A 114 6.15 40.33 16.51
CA CYS A 114 6.55 40.85 17.82
C CYS A 114 5.30 41.12 18.65
N SER A 115 5.26 40.60 19.87
CA SER A 115 4.15 40.77 20.83
C SER A 115 4.65 41.38 22.14
N PHE A 116 3.78 42.15 22.79
CA PHE A 116 4.00 42.72 24.12
C PHE A 116 3.38 41.79 25.17
N GLU A 117 4.03 41.65 26.33
CA GLU A 117 3.68 40.67 27.38
C GLU A 117 2.26 40.79 28.00
N ASN A 118 1.41 41.74 27.57
CA ASN A 118 0.06 41.93 28.13
C ASN A 118 -1.08 42.15 27.11
N GLU A 119 -0.88 41.86 25.82
CA GLU A 119 -1.96 41.95 24.82
C GLU A 119 -1.87 40.80 23.80
N GLU A 120 -2.62 39.71 24.01
CA GLU A 120 -2.77 38.64 23.00
C GLU A 120 -3.39 39.15 21.68
N LYS A 121 -4.03 40.33 21.69
CA LYS A 121 -4.74 40.92 20.56
C LYS A 121 -3.91 41.85 19.67
N SER A 122 -2.64 42.14 20.00
CA SER A 122 -1.78 43.04 19.20
C SER A 122 -0.55 42.32 18.62
N VAL A 123 -0.75 41.17 17.99
CA VAL A 123 0.29 40.49 17.20
C VAL A 123 0.50 41.25 15.89
N ILE A 124 1.71 41.79 15.69
CA ILE A 124 2.09 42.44 14.43
C ILE A 124 3.02 41.52 13.68
N TRP A 125 2.52 40.96 12.59
CA TRP A 125 3.33 40.24 11.61
C TRP A 125 4.24 41.21 10.87
N MET A 126 5.52 40.89 10.80
CA MET A 126 6.53 41.69 10.13
C MET A 126 6.87 41.00 8.81
N GLU A 127 6.35 41.53 7.71
CA GLU A 127 6.71 41.13 6.34
C GLU A 127 7.21 42.37 5.59
N GLY A 128 8.40 42.29 4.99
CA GLY A 128 8.95 43.35 4.13
C GLY A 128 9.22 44.69 4.84
N ASN A 129 9.04 45.79 4.10
CA ASN A 129 9.34 47.15 4.56
C ASN A 129 8.39 47.60 5.67
N PHE A 130 8.93 48.11 6.78
CA PHE A 130 8.12 48.47 7.94
C PHE A 130 7.06 49.55 7.65
N ASN A 131 5.79 49.23 7.90
CA ASN A 131 4.68 50.17 7.86
C ASN A 131 4.80 51.22 8.97
N ARG A 132 4.17 52.40 8.79
CA ARG A 132 4.20 53.51 9.78
C ARG A 132 3.81 53.07 11.21
N LYS A 133 2.93 52.07 11.35
CA LYS A 133 2.52 51.48 12.63
C LYS A 133 3.62 50.63 13.27
N GLN A 134 4.35 49.83 12.48
CA GLN A 134 5.52 49.05 12.93
C GLN A 134 6.68 49.98 13.33
N LYS A 135 6.99 51.01 12.54
CA LYS A 135 8.04 52.00 12.85
C LYS A 135 7.78 52.79 14.14
N ARG A 136 6.52 53.11 14.45
CA ARG A 136 6.13 53.79 15.71
C ARG A 136 6.28 52.89 16.94
N LEU A 137 6.11 51.58 16.81
CA LEU A 137 6.22 50.61 17.90
C LEU A 137 7.65 50.15 18.16
N ILE A 138 8.52 50.20 17.14
CA ILE A 138 9.98 50.04 17.28
C ILE A 138 10.56 51.23 18.07
N LYS A 139 10.08 52.45 17.82
CA LYS A 139 10.53 53.67 18.53
C LYS A 139 10.13 53.77 20.02
N ARG A 140 9.24 52.90 20.53
CA ARG A 140 8.94 52.78 21.97
C ARG A 140 9.79 51.64 22.53
N GLU A 141 10.97 51.99 23.00
CA GLU A 141 12.11 51.11 23.18
C GLU A 141 12.47 50.90 24.67
N GLU A 142 11.49 50.56 25.52
CA GLU A 142 11.74 50.39 26.96
C GLU A 142 11.43 48.99 27.52
N ASN A 143 10.79 48.10 26.77
CA ASN A 143 10.41 46.78 27.31
C ASN A 143 10.92 45.62 26.43
N LYS A 144 11.40 44.55 27.08
CA LYS A 144 11.60 43.22 26.49
C LYS A 144 10.30 42.78 25.82
N LYS A 145 10.39 42.29 24.58
CA LYS A 145 9.24 41.81 23.82
C LYS A 145 9.44 40.34 23.46
N ILE A 146 8.34 39.63 23.30
CA ILE A 146 8.34 38.26 22.83
C ILE A 146 8.31 38.31 21.30
N ILE A 147 9.35 37.80 20.67
CA ILE A 147 9.46 37.63 19.22
C ILE A 147 8.99 36.21 18.91
N LYS A 148 7.87 36.09 18.21
CA LYS A 148 7.33 34.82 17.74
C LYS A 148 7.82 34.59 16.31
N ILE A 149 8.49 33.48 16.06
CA ILE A 149 8.95 33.08 14.74
C ILE A 149 8.27 31.77 14.37
N LYS A 150 7.70 31.73 13.19
CA LYS A 150 7.05 30.56 12.63
C LYS A 150 7.68 30.24 11.29
N PHE A 151 8.21 29.03 11.14
CA PHE A 151 8.74 28.58 9.87
C PHE A 151 7.91 27.43 9.29
N TYR A 152 7.92 27.35 7.96
CA TYR A 152 7.32 26.30 7.16
C TYR A 152 8.36 25.81 6.16
N LEU A 153 8.67 24.52 6.19
CA LEU A 153 9.62 23.89 5.28
C LEU A 153 8.89 22.78 4.50
N ASN A 154 8.85 22.92 3.18
CA ASN A 154 8.15 22.02 2.28
C ASN A 154 9.17 21.22 1.46
N LEU A 155 9.20 19.90 1.66
CA LEU A 155 10.17 19.00 1.01
C LEU A 155 9.44 17.91 0.20
N ARG A 156 9.81 17.74 -1.07
CA ARG A 156 9.28 16.70 -1.98
C ARG A 156 10.39 15.89 -2.66
N ASN A 157 11.65 16.23 -2.45
CA ASN A 157 12.79 15.62 -3.12
C ASN A 157 13.45 14.48 -2.31
N LEU A 158 12.78 13.99 -1.26
CA LEU A 158 13.30 12.97 -0.36
C LEU A 158 12.40 11.74 -0.29
N LYS A 159 13.02 10.55 -0.26
CA LYS A 159 12.35 9.25 -0.06
C LYS A 159 12.18 8.84 1.41
N TYR A 160 12.71 9.63 2.33
CA TYR A 160 12.76 9.32 3.76
C TYR A 160 12.18 10.46 4.59
N SER A 161 11.60 10.13 5.74
CA SER A 161 11.06 11.13 6.67
C SER A 161 12.17 11.86 7.41
N VAL A 162 12.33 13.16 7.15
CA VAL A 162 13.36 14.00 7.79
C VAL A 162 12.77 15.02 8.78
N GLY A 163 11.45 15.24 8.75
CA GLY A 163 10.76 16.19 9.63
C GLY A 163 11.11 16.02 11.11
N PRO A 164 10.96 14.82 11.70
CA PRO A 164 11.31 14.58 13.10
C PRO A 164 12.79 14.87 13.43
N ILE A 165 13.69 14.62 12.48
CA ILE A 165 15.13 14.85 12.67
C ILE A 165 15.43 16.35 12.70
N ILE A 166 14.87 17.10 11.74
CA ILE A 166 15.02 18.55 11.65
C ILE A 166 14.48 19.20 12.93
N LEU A 167 13.27 18.82 13.36
CA LEU A 167 12.64 19.36 14.55
C LEU A 167 13.45 19.03 15.82
N ASN A 168 13.91 17.78 15.99
CA ASN A 168 14.76 17.39 17.13
C ASN A 168 16.08 18.17 17.16
N TYR A 169 16.73 18.36 16.01
CA TYR A 169 17.95 19.15 15.93
C TYR A 169 17.71 20.61 16.29
N LEU A 170 16.68 21.25 15.72
CA LEU A 170 16.34 22.64 16.04
C LEU A 170 15.98 22.79 17.52
N LYS A 171 15.25 21.83 18.09
CA LYS A 171 14.93 21.79 19.52
C LYS A 171 16.18 21.67 20.39
N SER A 172 17.17 20.88 19.96
CA SER A 172 18.46 20.78 20.67
C SER A 172 19.26 22.09 20.66
N LEU A 173 19.13 22.90 19.60
CA LEU A 173 19.81 24.19 19.46
C LEU A 173 19.09 25.31 20.21
N PHE A 174 17.77 25.42 20.04
CA PHE A 174 16.98 26.54 20.56
C PHE A 174 16.35 26.26 21.93
N GLY A 175 16.40 25.01 22.40
CA GLY A 175 15.97 24.60 23.74
C GLY A 175 14.54 25.05 24.06
N ASN A 176 14.40 25.77 25.16
CA ASN A 176 13.12 26.25 25.69
C ASN A 176 12.42 27.29 24.80
N ASN A 177 13.10 27.84 23.78
CA ASN A 177 12.47 28.77 22.85
C ASN A 177 11.53 28.06 21.85
N PHE A 178 11.60 26.73 21.75
CA PHE A 178 10.83 25.94 20.79
C PHE A 178 9.52 25.43 21.42
N ASN A 179 8.36 25.93 20.96
CA ASN A 179 7.08 25.74 21.66
C ASN A 179 6.19 24.67 21.03
N GLU A 180 6.08 24.68 19.71
CA GLU A 180 5.21 23.77 18.97
C GLU A 180 5.91 23.27 17.71
N GLU A 181 5.63 22.01 17.37
CA GLU A 181 6.16 21.35 16.20
C GLU A 181 5.10 20.49 15.53
N GLN A 182 5.11 20.49 14.21
CA GLN A 182 4.21 19.66 13.43
C GLN A 182 4.92 19.20 12.16
N THR A 183 4.75 17.93 11.80
CA THR A 183 5.11 17.43 10.46
C THR A 183 3.84 16.89 9.82
N ARG A 184 3.47 17.41 8.66
CA ARG A 184 2.36 16.86 7.86
C ARG A 184 2.95 16.14 6.66
N LEU A 185 2.40 14.97 6.40
CA LEU A 185 2.71 14.18 5.21
C LEU A 185 1.48 14.21 4.31
N SER A 186 1.68 14.64 3.07
CA SER A 186 0.63 14.69 2.07
C SER A 186 1.07 14.06 0.75
N CYS A 187 0.11 13.38 0.12
CA CYS A 187 0.25 12.81 -1.20
C CYS A 187 -0.57 13.60 -2.21
N SER A 188 -0.20 13.53 -3.50
CA SER A 188 -1.06 14.08 -4.55
C SER A 188 -2.26 13.18 -4.81
N ASP A 189 -3.29 13.74 -5.45
CA ASP A 189 -4.49 12.99 -5.84
C ASP A 189 -4.18 11.83 -6.80
N ASN A 190 -3.09 11.93 -7.56
CA ASN A 190 -2.66 10.88 -8.48
C ASN A 190 -2.03 9.67 -7.75
N PHE A 191 -1.47 9.88 -6.56
CA PHE A 191 -0.78 8.87 -5.74
C PHE A 191 -1.32 8.87 -4.30
N PRO A 192 -2.60 8.59 -4.07
CA PRO A 192 -3.26 8.92 -2.81
C PRO A 192 -2.89 7.98 -1.64
N GLN A 193 -2.20 6.86 -1.90
CA GLN A 193 -1.82 5.91 -0.86
C GLN A 193 -0.48 6.29 -0.24
N LEU A 194 -0.44 6.53 1.07
CA LEU A 194 0.80 6.73 1.82
C LEU A 194 1.33 5.40 2.35
N ASP A 195 2.53 5.01 1.94
CA ASP A 195 3.24 3.82 2.42
C ASP A 195 4.45 4.21 3.27
N ILE A 196 4.56 3.60 4.45
CA ILE A 196 5.65 3.82 5.40
C ILE A 196 6.34 2.47 5.63
N GLU A 197 7.57 2.34 5.13
CA GLU A 197 8.39 1.15 5.37
C GLU A 197 9.20 1.31 6.66
N ASN A 198 8.84 0.54 7.69
CA ASN A 198 9.49 0.59 8.99
C ASN A 198 10.83 -0.14 8.96
N LYS A 199 11.90 0.59 9.29
CA LYS A 199 13.23 0.02 9.53
C LYS A 199 13.46 -0.18 11.03
N PRO A 200 13.90 -1.37 11.48
CA PRO A 200 13.96 -1.71 12.90
C PRO A 200 15.07 -0.97 13.67
N ASN A 201 16.08 -0.41 12.98
CA ASN A 201 17.16 0.36 13.58
C ASN A 201 17.34 1.68 12.82
N ILE A 202 17.05 2.81 13.47
CA ILE A 202 17.18 4.16 12.90
C ILE A 202 18.52 4.75 13.35
N ASN A 203 19.41 5.03 12.39
CA ASN A 203 20.64 5.77 12.61
C ASN A 203 20.58 7.14 11.91
N ILE A 204 20.54 8.22 12.70
CA ILE A 204 20.33 9.59 12.22
C ILE A 204 21.44 10.06 11.24
N SER A 205 22.63 9.46 11.29
CA SER A 205 23.74 9.79 10.37
C SER A 205 23.74 9.00 9.06
N ASP A 206 22.91 7.96 8.94
CA ASP A 206 22.79 7.16 7.72
C ASP A 206 21.38 7.31 7.11
N PRO A 207 21.25 8.05 5.99
CA PRO A 207 19.98 8.20 5.27
C PRO A 207 19.33 6.86 4.90
N ASN A 208 20.13 5.80 4.72
CA ASN A 208 19.61 4.48 4.36
C ASN A 208 18.93 3.76 5.54
N SER A 209 19.14 4.21 6.77
CA SER A 209 18.50 3.63 7.95
C SER A 209 17.17 4.31 8.32
N LEU A 210 16.83 5.42 7.63
CA LEU A 210 15.58 6.14 7.85
C LEU A 210 14.38 5.39 7.26
N PRO A 211 13.17 5.54 7.85
CA PRO A 211 11.97 4.97 7.30
C PRO A 211 11.70 5.57 5.91
N ILE A 212 11.43 4.70 4.94
CA ILE A 212 11.04 5.12 3.60
C ILE A 212 9.58 5.53 3.66
N ILE A 213 9.29 6.72 3.14
CA ILE A 213 7.92 7.23 3.01
C ILE A 213 7.68 7.54 1.54
N GLN A 214 6.67 6.90 0.95
CA GLN A 214 6.32 7.08 -0.45
C GLN A 214 4.81 7.16 -0.61
N CYS A 215 4.40 7.91 -1.61
CA CYS A 215 3.03 7.90 -2.09
C CYS A 215 2.95 6.93 -3.26
N SER A 216 1.89 6.13 -3.34
CA SER A 216 1.72 5.13 -4.38
C SER A 216 0.35 5.18 -5.04
N THR A 217 0.29 4.59 -6.23
CA THR A 217 -0.97 4.27 -6.92
C THR A 217 -1.40 2.84 -6.60
N CYS A 218 -2.60 2.45 -7.03
CA CYS A 218 -2.99 1.04 -6.97
C CYS A 218 -2.38 0.24 -8.10
N ALA A 219 -2.01 -1.00 -7.79
CA ALA A 219 -1.44 -1.91 -8.76
C ALA A 219 -2.49 -2.37 -9.81
N PRO A 220 -2.06 -2.99 -10.93
CA PRO A 220 -2.98 -3.70 -11.81
C PRO A 220 -3.84 -4.71 -11.04
N GLY A 221 -5.12 -4.81 -11.39
CA GLY A 221 -6.09 -5.61 -10.65
C GLY A 221 -6.56 -4.99 -9.31
N GLU A 222 -6.14 -3.77 -8.96
CA GLU A 222 -6.60 -3.06 -7.77
C GLU A 222 -7.27 -1.70 -8.14
N THR A 223 -8.27 -1.29 -7.35
CA THR A 223 -8.96 0.00 -7.45
C THR A 223 -8.80 0.77 -6.16
N TRP A 224 -8.74 2.10 -6.28
CA TRP A 224 -8.74 2.97 -5.12
C TRP A 224 -10.14 3.03 -4.52
N LYS A 225 -10.22 3.01 -3.19
CA LYS A 225 -11.46 3.23 -2.45
C LYS A 225 -11.22 4.24 -1.36
N ASP A 226 -11.87 5.39 -1.51
CA ASP A 226 -11.86 6.43 -0.50
C ASP A 226 -12.54 5.93 0.78
N THR A 227 -11.84 6.08 1.90
CA THR A 227 -12.42 5.98 3.24
C THR A 227 -12.38 7.38 3.83
N GLU A 228 -13.49 7.87 4.40
CA GLU A 228 -13.70 9.22 4.95
C GLU A 228 -12.43 10.07 5.09
N GLN A 229 -12.36 11.19 4.35
CA GLN A 229 -11.24 12.12 4.29
C GLN A 229 -10.70 12.48 5.68
N LYS A 230 -9.62 11.82 6.10
CA LYS A 230 -8.85 12.19 7.29
C LYS A 230 -7.42 12.49 6.87
N PHE A 231 -7.07 13.78 6.86
CA PHE A 231 -5.71 14.25 6.66
C PHE A 231 -4.76 13.66 7.73
N SER A 232 -3.60 13.14 7.31
CA SER A 232 -2.49 12.79 8.20
C SER A 232 -1.90 14.05 8.83
N THR A 233 -2.36 14.38 10.03
CA THR A 233 -1.59 15.24 10.91
C THR A 233 -0.75 14.37 11.83
N ILE A 234 0.56 14.31 11.57
CA ILE A 234 1.54 13.65 12.44
C ILE A 234 2.10 14.73 13.37
N THR A 235 1.55 14.81 14.57
CA THR A 235 2.12 15.64 15.63
C THR A 235 3.24 14.86 16.30
N THR A 236 4.48 15.28 16.11
CA THR A 236 5.65 14.65 16.70
C THR A 236 5.72 14.99 18.18
N LYS A 237 5.51 14.00 19.04
CA LYS A 237 6.09 14.02 20.40
C LYS A 237 7.00 12.83 20.68
N ASN A 238 7.11 11.86 19.78
CA ASN A 238 8.16 10.83 19.69
C ASN A 238 7.98 10.07 18.36
N PHE A 239 9.07 9.50 17.82
CA PHE A 239 9.07 8.67 16.60
C PHE A 239 8.00 7.56 16.62
N ASP A 240 7.63 7.07 17.81
CA ASP A 240 6.62 6.03 18.05
C ASP A 240 5.21 6.37 17.55
N PHE A 241 4.88 7.67 17.42
CA PHE A 241 3.53 8.08 17.02
C PHE A 241 3.30 8.08 15.50
N ILE A 242 4.38 8.07 14.69
CA ILE A 242 4.29 7.89 13.22
C ILE A 242 3.85 6.47 12.89
N LEU A 243 4.21 5.51 13.75
CA LEU A 243 4.08 4.07 13.51
C LEU A 243 2.72 3.49 13.87
N ASN A 244 1.90 4.21 14.66
CA ASN A 244 0.71 3.65 15.32
C ASN A 244 -0.64 4.27 14.92
N LYS A 245 -0.67 5.18 13.95
CA LYS A 245 -1.94 5.68 13.40
C LYS A 245 -2.11 5.10 12.01
N ASN A 246 -3.12 4.25 11.83
CA ASN A 246 -3.64 3.93 10.51
C ASN A 246 -4.13 5.24 9.88
N VAL A 247 -3.26 5.92 9.15
CA VAL A 247 -3.62 7.05 8.32
C VAL A 247 -4.19 6.47 7.05
N SER A 248 -5.49 6.21 7.03
CA SER A 248 -6.20 5.80 5.83
C SER A 248 -7.06 6.98 5.33
N SER A 249 -6.55 7.72 4.34
CA SER A 249 -7.34 8.55 3.42
C SER A 249 -8.04 7.70 2.34
N GLY A 250 -7.79 6.39 2.32
CA GLY A 250 -8.35 5.39 1.42
C GLY A 250 -7.43 4.17 1.38
N LYS A 251 -7.79 3.15 0.59
CA LYS A 251 -6.96 1.95 0.40
C LYS A 251 -7.17 1.36 -0.99
N CYS A 252 -6.12 0.79 -1.57
CA CYS A 252 -6.26 -0.07 -2.74
C CYS A 252 -6.94 -1.40 -2.37
N GLU A 253 -8.08 -1.67 -2.99
CA GLU A 253 -8.81 -2.92 -2.90
C GLU A 253 -8.73 -3.67 -4.23
N LYS A 254 -8.78 -5.00 -4.19
CA LYS A 254 -8.82 -5.80 -5.41
C LYS A 254 -10.05 -5.48 -6.23
N CYS A 255 -9.90 -5.55 -7.55
CA CYS A 255 -11.03 -5.46 -8.46
C CYS A 255 -12.12 -6.45 -8.06
N PRO A 256 -13.37 -6.00 -7.89
CA PRO A 256 -14.46 -6.88 -7.53
C PRO A 256 -14.71 -7.93 -8.65
N PRO A 257 -15.40 -9.04 -8.34
CA PRO A 257 -15.76 -10.03 -9.35
C PRO A 257 -16.46 -9.40 -10.56
N ASN A 258 -16.25 -10.00 -11.73
CA ASN A 258 -16.74 -9.55 -13.03
C ASN A 258 -16.11 -8.25 -13.53
N THR A 259 -14.99 -7.82 -12.93
CA THR A 259 -14.22 -6.66 -13.37
C THR A 259 -12.74 -7.01 -13.44
N PHE A 260 -12.00 -6.26 -14.25
CA PHE A 260 -10.55 -6.40 -14.41
C PHE A 260 -9.88 -5.03 -14.54
N LYS A 261 -8.56 -4.96 -14.35
CA LYS A 261 -7.79 -3.74 -14.59
C LYS A 261 -6.35 -4.04 -14.98
N THR A 262 -5.97 -3.67 -16.19
CA THR A 262 -4.64 -3.96 -16.76
C THR A 262 -3.58 -2.96 -16.35
N THR A 263 -3.96 -1.72 -16.06
CA THR A 263 -3.05 -0.63 -15.75
C THR A 263 -3.00 -0.36 -14.26
N GLU A 264 -1.86 0.14 -13.81
CA GLU A 264 -1.77 0.81 -12.50
C GLU A 264 -2.58 2.12 -12.48
N GLY A 265 -2.79 2.68 -11.29
CA GLY A 265 -3.47 3.96 -11.09
C GLY A 265 -4.66 3.88 -10.13
N ILE A 266 -5.38 4.98 -9.96
CA ILE A 266 -6.53 5.07 -9.05
C ILE A 266 -7.88 4.78 -9.72
N GLN A 267 -7.89 4.52 -11.04
CA GLN A 267 -9.12 4.36 -11.79
C GLN A 267 -9.89 3.12 -11.33
N ASN A 268 -11.20 3.18 -11.50
CA ASN A 268 -12.10 2.05 -11.26
C ASN A 268 -11.77 0.86 -12.18
N CYS A 269 -12.10 -0.34 -11.71
CA CYS A 269 -11.99 -1.55 -12.53
C CYS A 269 -12.99 -1.55 -13.69
N ILE A 270 -12.59 -2.15 -14.80
CA ILE A 270 -13.35 -2.23 -16.04
C ILE A 270 -14.26 -3.47 -15.96
N PRO A 271 -15.58 -3.37 -16.21
CA PRO A 271 -16.46 -4.53 -16.23
C PRO A 271 -16.12 -5.46 -17.42
N CYS A 272 -16.28 -6.76 -17.22
CA CYS A 272 -16.16 -7.74 -18.30
C CYS A 272 -17.21 -7.47 -19.40
N PRO A 273 -16.84 -7.46 -20.69
CA PRO A 273 -17.77 -7.21 -21.80
C PRO A 273 -18.67 -8.43 -22.08
N ASP A 274 -19.75 -8.21 -22.84
CA ASP A 274 -20.62 -9.25 -23.39
C ASP A 274 -21.23 -10.23 -22.36
N GLY A 275 -21.45 -9.76 -21.13
CA GLY A 275 -21.97 -10.60 -20.04
C GLY A 275 -21.00 -11.70 -19.60
N ARG A 276 -19.71 -11.59 -19.96
CA ARG A 276 -18.63 -12.43 -19.42
C ARG A 276 -18.40 -12.11 -17.94
N ILE A 277 -17.78 -13.05 -17.25
CA ILE A 277 -17.57 -13.02 -15.80
C ILE A 277 -16.16 -13.49 -15.45
N THR A 278 -15.74 -13.26 -14.21
CA THR A 278 -14.46 -13.75 -13.66
C THR A 278 -14.64 -14.99 -12.76
N GLY A 279 -15.84 -15.59 -12.75
CA GLY A 279 -16.13 -16.78 -11.93
C GLY A 279 -16.12 -16.58 -10.42
N GLY A 280 -16.25 -15.33 -9.97
CA GLY A 280 -16.15 -14.95 -8.55
C GLY A 280 -14.73 -14.61 -8.10
N VAL A 281 -13.74 -14.63 -9.00
CA VAL A 281 -12.36 -14.22 -8.70
C VAL A 281 -12.29 -12.70 -8.65
N SER A 282 -11.68 -12.16 -7.60
CA SER A 282 -11.33 -10.75 -7.47
C SER A 282 -9.86 -10.51 -7.84
N GLY A 283 -9.52 -9.28 -8.21
CA GLY A 283 -8.14 -8.92 -8.56
C GLY A 283 -7.71 -9.30 -9.98
N CYS A 284 -8.66 -9.56 -10.89
CA CYS A 284 -8.34 -9.88 -12.28
C CYS A 284 -7.64 -8.71 -12.98
N ILE A 285 -6.65 -9.03 -13.80
CA ILE A 285 -5.77 -8.04 -14.42
C ILE A 285 -6.12 -7.89 -15.89
N TYR A 286 -6.39 -8.99 -16.59
CA TYR A 286 -6.48 -9.00 -18.05
C TYR A 286 -7.90 -9.32 -18.53
N LEU A 287 -8.22 -8.86 -19.74
CA LEU A 287 -9.49 -9.21 -20.40
C LEU A 287 -9.63 -10.73 -20.62
N SER A 288 -8.52 -11.47 -20.75
CA SER A 288 -8.51 -12.93 -20.84
C SER A 288 -9.04 -13.63 -19.58
N ASP A 289 -9.12 -12.92 -18.46
CA ASP A 289 -9.69 -13.43 -17.21
C ASP A 289 -11.24 -13.43 -17.26
N CYS A 290 -11.83 -12.70 -18.23
CA CYS A 290 -13.26 -12.67 -18.48
C CYS A 290 -13.67 -13.81 -19.42
N PHE A 291 -14.48 -14.74 -18.92
CA PHE A 291 -14.98 -15.88 -19.69
C PHE A 291 -16.50 -15.96 -19.69
N LYS A 292 -17.06 -16.76 -20.60
CA LYS A 292 -18.50 -16.88 -20.78
C LYS A 292 -19.16 -17.46 -19.52
N ASN A 293 -20.24 -16.83 -19.07
CA ASN A 293 -21.03 -17.34 -17.95
C ASN A 293 -21.81 -18.60 -18.36
N CYS A 294 -21.30 -19.78 -18.01
CA CYS A 294 -21.97 -21.04 -18.28
C CYS A 294 -23.05 -21.35 -17.25
N SER A 295 -24.19 -21.88 -17.70
CA SER A 295 -25.29 -22.31 -16.83
C SER A 295 -24.88 -23.47 -15.90
N PRO A 296 -25.60 -23.73 -14.80
CA PRO A 296 -25.38 -24.91 -13.98
C PRO A 296 -25.32 -26.19 -14.81
N GLY A 297 -24.46 -27.12 -14.40
CA GLY A 297 -24.13 -28.34 -15.14
C GLY A 297 -23.09 -28.15 -16.24
N TYR A 298 -22.67 -26.93 -16.54
CA TYR A 298 -21.67 -26.64 -17.56
C TYR A 298 -20.49 -25.85 -16.99
N ILE A 299 -19.31 -26.05 -17.57
CA ILE A 299 -18.10 -25.28 -17.30
C ILE A 299 -17.57 -24.64 -18.58
N TYR A 300 -16.86 -23.54 -18.43
CA TYR A 300 -16.21 -22.89 -19.55
C TYR A 300 -14.92 -23.62 -19.96
N SER A 301 -14.77 -23.92 -21.26
CA SER A 301 -13.57 -24.49 -21.86
C SER A 301 -12.85 -23.46 -22.74
N TRP A 302 -11.61 -23.12 -22.37
CA TRP A 302 -10.77 -22.19 -23.14
C TRP A 302 -10.36 -22.75 -24.51
N GLU A 303 -10.28 -24.07 -24.67
CA GLU A 303 -9.87 -24.69 -25.94
C GLU A 303 -10.88 -24.41 -27.06
N ASN A 304 -12.16 -24.29 -26.71
CA ASN A 304 -13.25 -24.16 -27.68
C ASN A 304 -14.06 -22.87 -27.51
N ASP A 305 -13.70 -21.99 -26.55
CA ASP A 305 -14.47 -20.81 -26.12
C ASP A 305 -15.97 -21.13 -25.93
N LYS A 306 -16.26 -22.29 -25.33
CA LYS A 306 -17.61 -22.87 -25.22
C LYS A 306 -17.87 -23.42 -23.83
N CYS A 307 -19.16 -23.46 -23.49
CA CYS A 307 -19.63 -24.17 -22.31
C CYS A 307 -19.73 -25.67 -22.64
N ILE A 308 -18.96 -26.48 -21.94
CA ILE A 308 -19.00 -27.94 -22.03
C ILE A 308 -19.73 -28.50 -20.81
N PRO A 309 -20.52 -29.56 -20.96
CA PRO A 309 -21.20 -30.17 -19.84
C PRO A 309 -20.18 -30.80 -18.87
N CYS A 310 -20.49 -30.83 -17.59
CA CYS A 310 -19.70 -31.58 -16.62
C CYS A 310 -19.69 -33.07 -17.00
N PRO A 311 -18.51 -33.73 -17.03
CA PRO A 311 -18.43 -35.14 -17.37
C PRO A 311 -19.16 -36.00 -16.33
N ARG A 312 -19.41 -37.26 -16.69
CA ARG A 312 -20.01 -38.23 -15.76
C ARG A 312 -19.20 -38.33 -14.47
N GLY A 313 -19.90 -38.45 -13.36
CA GLY A 313 -19.26 -38.49 -12.04
C GLY A 313 -18.91 -37.11 -11.49
N GLN A 314 -19.29 -36.03 -12.17
CA GLN A 314 -19.14 -34.66 -11.71
C GLN A 314 -20.43 -33.86 -11.88
N PHE A 315 -20.60 -32.83 -11.05
CA PHE A 315 -21.76 -31.94 -11.08
C PHE A 315 -21.35 -30.49 -10.84
N MET A 316 -22.19 -29.54 -11.25
CA MET A 316 -21.94 -28.13 -11.00
C MET A 316 -23.25 -27.38 -10.70
N PRO A 317 -23.51 -27.01 -9.44
CA PRO A 317 -24.74 -26.30 -9.06
C PRO A 317 -24.70 -24.81 -9.32
N TYR A 318 -23.51 -24.24 -9.53
CA TYR A 318 -23.33 -22.81 -9.69
C TYR A 318 -23.06 -22.47 -11.16
N SER A 319 -23.62 -21.36 -11.63
CA SER A 319 -23.22 -20.80 -12.91
C SER A 319 -21.79 -20.25 -12.86
N GLY A 320 -21.16 -20.19 -14.02
CA GLY A 320 -19.96 -19.39 -14.19
C GLY A 320 -18.69 -19.97 -13.58
N ARG A 321 -18.57 -21.30 -13.56
CA ARG A 321 -17.46 -22.00 -12.94
C ARG A 321 -16.52 -22.61 -13.98
N LEU A 322 -15.28 -22.83 -13.54
CA LEU A 322 -14.19 -23.33 -14.38
C LEU A 322 -13.87 -24.82 -14.15
N LYS A 323 -14.46 -25.42 -13.12
CA LYS A 323 -14.20 -26.82 -12.74
C LYS A 323 -15.44 -27.41 -12.08
N CYS A 324 -15.84 -28.61 -12.47
CA CYS A 324 -16.95 -29.32 -11.84
C CYS A 324 -16.55 -29.92 -10.49
N LEU A 325 -17.55 -30.18 -9.65
CA LEU A 325 -17.39 -30.85 -8.37
C LEU A 325 -17.48 -32.35 -8.59
N ALA A 326 -16.56 -33.12 -8.02
CA ALA A 326 -16.63 -34.57 -8.07
C ALA A 326 -17.81 -35.09 -7.23
N CYS A 327 -18.42 -36.17 -7.71
CA CYS A 327 -19.39 -36.91 -6.93
C CYS A 327 -18.75 -37.50 -5.66
N PRO A 328 -19.56 -37.74 -4.61
CA PRO A 328 -19.14 -38.50 -3.44
C PRO A 328 -18.55 -39.87 -3.81
N ILE A 329 -17.76 -40.42 -2.90
CA ILE A 329 -17.17 -41.76 -3.03
C ILE A 329 -18.27 -42.76 -3.42
N ASP A 330 -17.96 -43.61 -4.40
CA ASP A 330 -18.82 -44.67 -4.94
C ASP A 330 -20.10 -44.22 -5.62
N SER A 331 -20.21 -42.95 -5.97
CA SER A 331 -21.34 -42.43 -6.71
C SER A 331 -20.91 -41.81 -8.03
N THR A 332 -21.74 -41.98 -9.07
CA THR A 332 -21.60 -41.30 -10.35
C THR A 332 -22.94 -40.74 -10.81
N THR A 333 -22.88 -39.84 -11.79
CA THR A 333 -24.07 -39.23 -12.39
C THR A 333 -24.62 -40.11 -13.52
N VAL A 334 -25.93 -40.02 -13.75
CA VAL A 334 -26.61 -40.74 -14.84
C VAL A 334 -26.03 -40.38 -16.21
N GLY A 335 -25.72 -39.10 -16.39
CA GLY A 335 -25.15 -38.54 -17.61
C GLY A 335 -24.25 -37.35 -17.32
N GLU A 336 -23.80 -36.73 -18.39
CA GLU A 336 -23.09 -35.45 -18.33
C GLU A 336 -24.06 -34.32 -17.97
N GLY A 337 -23.53 -33.19 -17.51
CA GLY A 337 -24.31 -31.98 -17.28
C GLY A 337 -25.10 -31.95 -15.97
N SER A 338 -24.72 -32.78 -14.99
CA SER A 338 -25.43 -32.81 -13.69
C SER A 338 -25.35 -31.46 -12.96
N ILE A 339 -26.49 -30.98 -12.48
CA ILE A 339 -26.61 -29.66 -11.83
C ILE A 339 -26.56 -29.72 -10.31
N ASN A 340 -26.65 -30.89 -9.68
CA ASN A 340 -26.68 -30.98 -8.22
C ASN A 340 -26.10 -32.30 -7.72
N LYS A 341 -25.87 -32.36 -6.41
CA LYS A 341 -25.27 -33.52 -5.75
C LYS A 341 -26.23 -34.71 -5.78
N GLU A 342 -27.54 -34.48 -5.77
CA GLU A 342 -28.56 -35.54 -5.88
C GLU A 342 -28.47 -36.28 -7.22
N GLY A 343 -27.92 -35.63 -8.26
CA GLY A 343 -27.63 -36.29 -9.54
C GLY A 343 -26.55 -37.38 -9.45
N CYS A 344 -25.77 -37.45 -8.37
CA CYS A 344 -24.83 -38.54 -8.08
C CYS A 344 -25.57 -39.75 -7.46
N SER A 345 -26.49 -40.34 -8.21
CA SER A 345 -27.41 -41.36 -7.71
C SER A 345 -27.01 -42.80 -8.03
N ILE A 346 -26.05 -43.00 -8.92
CA ILE A 346 -25.60 -44.34 -9.32
C ILE A 346 -24.50 -44.77 -8.37
N LYS A 347 -24.80 -45.69 -7.46
CA LYS A 347 -23.79 -46.44 -6.71
C LYS A 347 -23.23 -47.55 -7.60
N CYS A 348 -21.92 -47.73 -7.64
CA CYS A 348 -21.34 -48.91 -8.30
C CYS A 348 -21.82 -50.18 -7.58
N LYS A 349 -22.08 -51.25 -8.34
CA LYS A 349 -22.61 -52.50 -7.78
C LYS A 349 -21.54 -53.21 -6.96
N ASP A 350 -21.96 -54.17 -6.14
CA ASP A 350 -21.03 -55.05 -5.42
C ASP A 350 -20.05 -55.71 -6.39
N GLY A 351 -18.77 -55.68 -6.04
CA GLY A 351 -17.70 -56.16 -6.92
C GLY A 351 -17.33 -55.20 -8.06
N GLU A 352 -17.85 -53.98 -8.09
CA GLU A 352 -17.40 -52.89 -8.97
C GLU A 352 -16.81 -51.71 -8.17
N GLU A 353 -15.82 -51.04 -8.75
CA GLU A 353 -15.20 -49.82 -8.24
C GLU A 353 -15.19 -48.72 -9.31
N MET A 354 -15.08 -47.46 -8.86
CA MET A 354 -14.98 -46.33 -9.76
C MET A 354 -13.64 -46.37 -10.51
N GLY A 355 -13.67 -46.65 -11.82
CA GLY A 355 -12.47 -46.65 -12.64
C GLY A 355 -11.95 -45.23 -12.93
N GLN A 356 -10.70 -45.12 -13.42
CA GLN A 356 -10.10 -43.84 -13.82
C GLN A 356 -10.87 -43.06 -14.91
N ASN A 357 -11.82 -43.72 -15.60
CA ASN A 357 -12.68 -43.11 -16.61
C ASN A 357 -14.06 -42.72 -16.04
N GLU A 358 -14.20 -42.66 -14.71
CA GLU A 358 -15.43 -42.23 -14.01
C GLU A 358 -16.66 -43.12 -14.34
N GLN A 359 -16.38 -44.38 -14.68
CA GLN A 359 -17.32 -45.47 -14.93
C GLN A 359 -17.08 -46.60 -13.92
N CYS A 360 -18.14 -47.27 -13.50
CA CYS A 360 -18.01 -48.48 -12.67
C CYS A 360 -17.29 -49.57 -13.48
N LYS A 361 -16.19 -50.09 -12.92
CA LYS A 361 -15.40 -51.18 -13.47
C LYS A 361 -15.35 -52.30 -12.43
N PRO A 362 -15.32 -53.58 -12.84
CA PRO A 362 -15.17 -54.68 -11.88
C PRO A 362 -13.87 -54.51 -11.08
N CYS A 363 -13.93 -54.84 -9.78
CA CYS A 363 -12.77 -54.85 -8.90
C CYS A 363 -11.65 -55.75 -9.47
N MET A 364 -10.40 -55.42 -9.16
CA MET A 364 -9.26 -56.26 -9.52
C MET A 364 -9.46 -57.71 -9.05
N LYS A 365 -9.01 -58.69 -9.85
CA LYS A 365 -9.11 -60.10 -9.47
C LYS A 365 -8.48 -60.35 -8.10
N GLY A 366 -9.27 -60.87 -7.17
CA GLY A 366 -8.86 -61.12 -5.79
C GLY A 366 -9.25 -60.04 -4.78
N THR A 367 -9.87 -58.94 -5.22
CA THR A 367 -10.48 -57.94 -4.33
C THR A 367 -11.99 -57.97 -4.45
N PHE A 368 -12.67 -57.70 -3.34
CA PHE A 368 -14.13 -57.58 -3.27
C PHE A 368 -14.46 -56.30 -2.51
N ARG A 369 -15.44 -55.57 -3.03
CA ARG A 369 -15.99 -54.40 -2.37
C ARG A 369 -17.48 -54.59 -2.18
N GLU A 370 -17.92 -54.47 -0.94
CA GLU A 370 -19.33 -54.46 -0.55
C GLU A 370 -19.85 -53.02 -0.72
N GLY A 371 -20.93 -52.84 -1.48
CA GLY A 371 -21.58 -51.55 -1.63
C GLY A 371 -22.16 -51.11 -0.28
N LEU A 372 -21.79 -49.91 0.19
CA LEU A 372 -22.42 -49.33 1.38
C LEU A 372 -23.91 -49.10 1.08
N MET A 373 -24.79 -49.91 1.71
CA MET A 373 -26.25 -49.73 1.66
C MET A 373 -26.64 -48.30 1.97
#